data_AF-A0A956HLV7-F1
#
_entry.id   AF-A0A956HLV7-F1
#
_cell.length_a   1.000
_cell.length_b   1.000
_cell.length_c   1.000
_cell.angle_alpha   90.00
_cell.angle_beta   90.00
_cell.angle_gamma   90.00
#
_symmetry.space_group_name_H-M   'P 1'
#
loop_
_entity.id
_entity.type
_entity.pdbx_description
1 polymer ?
#
loop_
_entity_poly.entity_id
_entity_poly.type
_entity_poly.pdbx_seq_one_letter_code
_entity_poly.pdbx_strand_id
1 'polypeptide(L)'
;EHMRASNDPDRRYIINFARGPIFGAGGGHHSPIGGYLEAEDEVLVLDVNEQFKPWLIERARLYAAMDTVDSSSEQRRGLLLVRRRDEP
;
A
#
# COMPACT_ATOMS: atom_id res chain seq x y z
N GLU A 1 9.64 9.00 0.89
CA GLU A 1 10.62 8.33 0.00
C GLU A 1 10.04 7.12 -0.74
N HIS A 2 9.50 6.10 -0.06
CA HIS A 2 9.00 4.88 -0.72
C HIS A 2 7.92 5.09 -1.79
N MET A 3 6.98 6.02 -1.59
CA MET A 3 5.93 6.26 -2.57
C MET A 3 6.50 6.82 -3.88
N ARG A 4 7.42 7.78 -3.83
CA ARG A 4 8.14 8.26 -5.02
C ARG A 4 8.90 7.13 -5.71
N ALA A 5 9.56 6.27 -4.92
CA ALA A 5 10.26 5.10 -5.44
C ALA A 5 9.33 4.02 -6.04
N SER A 6 8.00 4.07 -5.81
CA SER A 6 7.05 3.13 -6.44
C SER A 6 6.81 3.42 -7.92
N ASN A 7 7.22 4.59 -8.42
CA ASN A 7 7.19 4.91 -9.84
C ASN A 7 8.37 4.28 -10.63
N ASP A 8 9.32 3.65 -9.93
CA ASP A 8 10.44 2.93 -10.54
C ASP A 8 9.99 1.52 -10.98
N PRO A 9 10.04 1.18 -12.28
CA PRO A 9 9.62 -0.12 -12.78
C PRO A 9 10.54 -1.29 -12.37
N ASP A 10 11.68 -1.07 -11.72
CA ASP A 10 12.48 -2.14 -11.09
C ASP A 10 12.11 -2.39 -9.61
N ARG A 11 11.20 -1.58 -9.04
CA ARG A 11 10.72 -1.70 -7.66
C ARG A 11 9.24 -2.00 -7.62
N ARG A 12 8.84 -2.99 -6.83
CA ARG A 12 7.42 -3.28 -6.57
C ARG A 12 7.17 -3.18 -5.09
N TYR A 13 6.11 -2.49 -4.73
CA TYR A 13 5.67 -2.35 -3.36
C TYR A 13 4.34 -3.07 -3.18
N ILE A 14 4.22 -3.84 -2.11
CA ILE A 14 2.96 -4.41 -1.64
C ILE A 14 2.69 -3.80 -0.27
N ILE A 15 1.49 -3.28 -0.07
CA ILE A 15 1.05 -2.72 1.20
C ILE A 15 0.11 -3.69 1.92
N ASN A 16 0.33 -3.88 3.22
CA ASN A 16 -0.63 -4.45 4.16
C ASN A 16 -1.30 -3.29 4.91
N PHE A 17 -2.63 -3.19 4.86
CA PHE A 17 -3.38 -2.12 5.50
C PHE A 17 -4.71 -2.62 6.10
N ALA A 18 -5.23 -1.91 7.08
CA ALA A 18 -6.58 -2.13 7.59
C ALA A 18 -7.60 -1.38 6.70
N ARG A 19 -8.70 -2.05 6.33
CA ARG A 19 -9.78 -1.43 5.55
C ARG A 19 -10.58 -0.39 6.36
N GLY A 20 -10.67 -0.54 7.69
CA GLY A 20 -11.42 0.37 8.57
C GLY A 20 -11.12 1.87 8.37
N PRO A 21 -9.86 2.34 8.48
CA PRO A 21 -9.52 3.75 8.25
C PRO A 21 -9.84 4.29 6.84
N ILE A 22 -9.99 3.42 5.84
CA ILE A 22 -10.26 3.80 4.44
C ILE A 22 -11.75 3.69 4.10
N PHE A 23 -12.44 2.66 4.57
CA PHE A 23 -13.81 2.33 4.16
C PHE A 23 -14.82 2.34 5.32
N GLY A 24 -14.39 2.69 6.53
CA GLY A 24 -15.22 2.68 7.75
C GLY A 24 -15.42 1.29 8.37
N ALA A 25 -15.11 0.22 7.65
CA ALA A 25 -15.21 -1.16 8.12
C ALA A 25 -14.26 -2.10 7.37
N GLY A 26 -14.15 -3.35 7.85
CA GLY A 26 -13.40 -4.43 7.22
C GLY A 26 -12.07 -4.75 7.92
N GLY A 27 -11.53 -5.92 7.57
CA GLY A 27 -10.28 -6.44 8.15
C GLY A 27 -9.02 -5.94 7.44
N GLY A 28 -7.92 -6.68 7.62
CA GLY A 28 -6.67 -6.45 6.90
C GLY A 28 -6.78 -6.79 5.41
N HIS A 29 -6.00 -6.11 4.58
CA HIS A 29 -5.92 -6.35 3.14
C HIS A 29 -4.51 -6.11 2.61
N HIS A 30 -4.17 -6.79 1.51
CA HIS A 30 -2.90 -6.66 0.82
C HIS A 30 -3.13 -6.25 -0.63
N SER A 31 -2.39 -5.27 -1.13
CA SER A 31 -2.46 -4.88 -2.54
C SER A 31 -1.14 -4.29 -3.03
N PRO A 32 -0.81 -4.43 -4.32
CA PRO A 32 0.31 -3.70 -4.91
C PRO A 32 0.06 -2.19 -4.93
N ILE A 33 1.14 -1.42 -4.80
CA ILE A 33 1.15 0.01 -5.13
C ILE A 33 1.54 0.13 -6.61
N GLY A 34 0.68 0.77 -7.40
CA GLY A 34 0.86 0.99 -8.83
C GLY A 34 1.61 2.27 -9.18
N GLY A 35 1.77 3.18 -8.21
CA GLY A 35 2.50 4.43 -8.38
C GLY A 35 2.08 5.50 -7.37
N TYR A 36 2.68 6.67 -7.53
CA TYR A 36 2.47 7.83 -6.67
C TYR A 36 2.39 9.10 -7.52
N LEU A 37 1.28 9.83 -7.36
CA LEU A 37 1.03 11.13 -7.97
C LEU A 37 1.56 12.22 -7.03
N GLU A 38 2.75 12.74 -7.34
CA GLU A 38 3.47 13.64 -6.42
C GLU A 38 2.79 15.00 -6.24
N ALA A 39 2.09 15.50 -7.26
CA ALA A 39 1.43 16.81 -7.20
C ALA A 39 0.18 16.78 -6.32
N GLU A 40 -0.49 15.63 -6.26
CA GLU A 40 -1.75 15.39 -5.54
C GLU A 40 -1.53 14.74 -4.16
N ASP A 41 -0.31 14.29 -3.85
CA ASP A 41 0.03 13.44 -2.69
C ASP A 41 -0.83 12.16 -2.60
N GLU A 42 -1.12 11.56 -3.76
CA GLU A 42 -1.97 10.38 -3.88
C GLU A 42 -1.23 9.13 -4.33
N VAL A 43 -1.60 7.98 -3.75
CA VAL A 43 -1.04 6.66 -4.05
C VAL A 43 -2.06 5.86 -4.84
N LEU A 44 -1.63 5.26 -5.96
CA LEU A 44 -2.44 4.31 -6.71
C LEU A 44 -2.35 2.93 -6.06
N VAL A 45 -3.45 2.48 -5.45
CA VAL A 45 -3.57 1.12 -4.91
C VAL A 45 -4.23 0.24 -5.96
N LEU A 46 -3.53 -0.82 -6.38
CA LEU A 46 -4.05 -1.82 -7.31
C LEU A 46 -4.82 -2.89 -6.54
N ASP A 47 -5.99 -2.53 -5.99
CA ASP A 47 -6.77 -3.43 -5.14
C ASP A 47 -7.11 -4.74 -5.88
N VAL A 48 -6.69 -5.86 -5.29
CA VAL A 48 -6.88 -7.20 -5.87
C VAL A 48 -8.29 -7.74 -5.61
N ASN A 49 -9.09 -7.07 -4.76
CA ASN A 49 -10.50 -7.35 -4.63
C ASN A 49 -11.26 -6.70 -5.78
N GLU A 50 -11.83 -7.54 -6.64
CA GLU A 50 -12.51 -7.12 -7.86
C GLU A 50 -13.62 -6.08 -7.64
N GLN A 51 -14.28 -6.09 -6.48
CA GLN A 51 -15.37 -5.16 -6.17
C GLN A 51 -14.87 -3.73 -5.97
N PHE A 52 -13.64 -3.56 -5.51
CA PHE A 52 -13.07 -2.24 -5.20
C PHE A 52 -12.35 -1.63 -6.39
N LYS A 53 -11.80 -2.47 -7.29
CA LYS A 53 -10.98 -2.05 -8.45
C LYS A 53 -9.75 -1.20 -8.01
N PRO A 54 -8.84 -0.80 -8.91
CA PRO A 54 -7.79 0.16 -8.55
C PRO A 54 -8.37 1.53 -8.16
N TRP A 55 -7.76 2.18 -7.17
CA TRP A 55 -8.19 3.50 -6.69
C TRP A 55 -7.01 4.35 -6.21
N LEU A 56 -7.23 5.67 -6.19
CA LEU A 56 -6.31 6.67 -5.64
C LEU A 56 -6.69 7.00 -4.19
N ILE A 57 -5.68 7.30 -3.37
CA ILE A 57 -5.87 7.71 -1.98
C ILE A 57 -4.77 8.67 -1.54
N GLU A 58 -5.11 9.62 -0.69
CA GLU A 58 -4.14 10.42 0.04
C GLU A 58 -3.11 9.53 0.77
N ARG A 59 -1.82 9.82 0.56
CA ARG A 59 -0.71 9.09 1.19
C ARG A 59 -0.84 9.04 2.71
N ALA A 60 -1.27 10.12 3.35
CA ALA A 60 -1.43 10.18 4.80
C ALA A 60 -2.52 9.22 5.30
N ARG A 61 -3.63 9.12 4.57
CA ARG A 61 -4.73 8.20 4.90
C ARG A 61 -4.32 6.74 4.71
N LEU A 62 -3.58 6.43 3.65
CA LEU A 62 -3.02 5.10 3.43
C LEU A 62 -2.00 4.72 4.52
N TYR A 63 -1.16 5.66 4.94
CA TYR A 63 -0.24 5.47 6.05
C TYR A 63 -0.99 5.17 7.36
N ALA A 64 -2.05 5.93 7.69
CA ALA A 64 -2.85 5.66 8.89
C ALA A 64 -3.51 4.27 8.84
N ALA A 65 -3.92 3.80 7.67
CA ALA A 65 -4.46 2.46 7.49
C ALA A 65 -3.41 1.35 7.70
N MET A 66 -2.17 1.61 7.26
CA MET A 66 -1.02 0.73 7.49
C MET A 66 -0.52 0.80 8.94
N ASP A 67 -0.60 1.94 9.61
CA ASP A 67 -0.12 2.17 10.98
C ASP A 67 -1.08 1.61 12.05
N THR A 68 -1.63 0.44 11.77
CA THR A 68 -2.56 -0.28 12.64
C THR A 68 -1.93 -1.62 13.04
N VAL A 69 -2.24 -2.09 14.25
CA VAL A 69 -1.80 -3.42 14.72
C VAL A 69 -2.66 -4.49 14.07
N ASP A 70 -2.02 -5.54 13.55
CA ASP A 70 -2.67 -6.77 13.11
C ASP A 70 -2.81 -7.72 14.31
N SER A 71 -4.04 -8.08 14.65
CA SER A 71 -4.34 -8.93 15.81
C SER A 71 -3.79 -10.35 15.67
N SER A 72 -3.49 -10.81 14.45
CA SER A 72 -2.96 -12.16 14.23
C SER A 72 -1.46 -12.26 14.50
N SER A 73 -0.71 -11.17 14.31
CA SER A 73 0.75 -11.12 14.45
C SER A 73 1.21 -10.27 15.64
N GLU A 74 0.29 -9.52 16.25
CA GLU A 74 0.54 -8.51 17.29
C GLU A 74 1.55 -7.43 16.87
N GLN A 75 1.75 -7.27 15.56
CA GLN A 75 2.68 -6.32 14.96
C GLN A 75 1.94 -5.29 14.11
N ARG A 76 2.58 -4.15 13.86
CA ARG A 76 2.07 -3.16 12.90
C ARG A 76 2.10 -3.77 11.49
N ARG A 77 1.10 -3.41 10.68
CA ARG A 77 1.14 -3.69 9.24
C ARG A 77 2.25 -2.86 8.58
N GLY A 78 2.49 -3.05 7.27
CA GLY A 78 3.66 -2.44 6.65
C GLY A 78 3.71 -2.55 5.12
N LEU A 79 4.88 -2.17 4.60
CA LEU A 79 5.25 -2.26 3.19
C LEU A 79 6.25 -3.39 2.97
N LEU A 80 6.05 -4.16 1.91
CA LEU A 80 7.05 -5.07 1.36
C LEU A 80 7.61 -4.45 0.07
N LEU A 81 8.93 -4.26 0.03
CA LEU A 81 9.66 -3.91 -1.18
C LEU A 81 10.21 -5.19 -1.83
N VAL A 82 9.77 -5.44 -3.07
CA VAL A 82 10.32 -6.46 -3.96
C VAL A 82 11.15 -5.77 -5.03
N ARG A 83 12.40 -6.21 -5.18
CA ARG A 83 13.31 -5.74 -6.23
C ARG A 83 14.03 -6.94 -6.82
N ARG A 84 14.44 -6.83 -8.08
CA ARG A 84 15.35 -7.81 -8.68
C ARG A 84 16.61 -7.85 -7.82
N ARG A 85 17.12 -9.06 -7.56
CA ARG A 85 18.44 -9.21 -6.96
C ARG A 85 19.45 -8.87 -8.06
N ASP A 86 20.40 -7.98 -7.78
CA ASP A 86 21.52 -7.77 -8.69
C ASP A 86 22.26 -9.12 -8.85
N GLU A 87 22.58 -9.49 -10.09
CA GLU A 87 23.42 -10.68 -10.32
C GLU A 87 24.77 -10.47 -9.60
N PRO A 88 25.32 -11.51 -8.95
CA PRO A 88 26.61 -11.43 -8.29
C PRO A 88 27.76 -11.11 -9.25
#